data_AF-A0A959ICJ4-F1
#
_entry.id   AF-A0A959ICJ4-F1
#
_cell.length_a   1.000
_cell.length_b   1.000
_cell.length_c   1.000
_cell.angle_alpha   90.00
_cell.angle_beta   90.00
_cell.angle_gamma   90.00
#
_symmetry.space_group_name_H-M   'P 1'
#
loop_
_entity.id
_entity.type
_entity.pdbx_description
1 polymer ?
#
loop_
_entity_poly.entity_id
_entity_poly.type
_entity_poly.pdbx_seq_one_letter_code
_entity_poly.pdbx_strand_id
1 'polypeptide(L)' 'MRFSKGQWAWVDNSVQPQNRWRLSHYRRLYERLGIPITLEENRPGSLTELAKTPVHADFAGLSPEELAISHSYVVSAML' A
#
# COMPACT_ATOMS: atom_id res chain seq x y z
N MET A 1 -4.04 1.79 -7.95
CA MET A 1 -2.92 2.68 -8.28
C MET A 1 -3.25 3.70 -9.36
N ARG A 2 -3.99 3.34 -10.43
CA ARG A 2 -4.34 4.27 -11.52
C ARG A 2 -5.35 5.38 -11.22
N PHE A 3 -6.30 5.11 -10.31
CA PHE A 3 -7.40 6.03 -10.04
C PHE A 3 -6.96 7.20 -9.16
N SER A 4 -7.52 8.39 -9.42
CA SER A 4 -7.39 9.57 -8.54
C SER A 4 -8.18 9.39 -7.25
N LYS A 5 -8.03 10.32 -6.29
CA LYS A 5 -8.84 10.32 -5.04
C LYS A 5 -10.34 10.40 -5.34
N GLY A 6 -10.75 11.28 -6.25
CA GLY A 6 -12.15 11.44 -6.62
C GLY A 6 -12.71 10.20 -7.29
N GLN A 7 -11.95 9.56 -8.19
CA GLN A 7 -12.35 8.29 -8.79
C GLN A 7 -12.42 7.15 -7.76
N TRP A 8 -11.48 7.11 -6.82
CA TRP A 8 -11.45 6.10 -5.78
C TRP A 8 -12.63 6.22 -4.80
N ALA A 9 -13.13 7.42 -4.51
CA ALA A 9 -14.28 7.63 -3.64
C ALA A 9 -15.58 6.96 -4.15
N TRP A 10 -15.67 6.64 -5.44
CA TRP A 10 -16.77 5.84 -5.98
C TRP A 10 -16.61 4.34 -5.67
N VAL A 11 -15.36 3.87 -5.59
CA VAL A 11 -15.01 2.47 -5.30
C VAL A 11 -15.05 2.21 -3.80
N ASP A 12 -14.45 3.09 -3.01
CA ASP A 12 -14.44 3.05 -1.55
C ASP A 12 -15.68 3.74 -1.01
N ASN A 13 -16.71 2.94 -0.70
CA ASN A 13 -18.01 3.43 -0.26
C ASN A 13 -18.58 2.54 0.84
N SER A 14 -19.74 2.91 1.37
CA SER A 14 -20.38 2.20 2.49
C SER A 14 -20.82 0.77 2.18
N VAL A 15 -20.89 0.39 0.91
CA VAL A 15 -21.27 -0.97 0.48
C VAL A 15 -20.03 -1.85 0.31
N GLN A 16 -18.94 -1.30 -0.25
CA GLN A 16 -17.68 -1.99 -0.43
C GLN A 16 -16.52 -1.10 0.02
N PRO A 17 -16.22 -1.06 1.33
CA PRO A 17 -15.09 -0.30 1.84
C PRO A 17 -13.79 -0.88 1.29
N GLN A 18 -12.97 -0.03 0.68
CA GLN A 18 -11.75 -0.45 -0.03
C GLN A 18 -10.59 0.50 0.26
N ASN A 19 -9.49 -0.04 0.75
CA ASN A 19 -8.32 0.77 1.06
C ASN A 19 -7.48 1.11 -0.19
N ARG A 20 -7.10 2.38 -0.31
CA ARG A 20 -6.15 2.86 -1.35
C ARG A 20 -4.68 2.80 -0.93
N TRP A 21 -4.40 2.63 0.36
CA TRP A 21 -3.04 2.67 0.92
C TRP A 21 -2.15 1.55 0.38
N ARG A 22 -0.84 1.81 0.50
CA ARG A 22 0.26 0.87 0.22
C ARG A 22 1.01 0.60 1.51
N LEU A 23 1.84 -0.45 1.53
CA LEU A 23 2.58 -0.85 2.72
C LEU A 23 3.36 0.32 3.36
N SER A 24 4.05 1.13 2.57
CA SER A 24 4.72 2.35 3.08
C SER A 24 3.81 3.32 3.87
N HIS A 25 2.52 3.40 3.57
CA HIS A 25 1.57 4.21 4.35
C HIS A 25 1.33 3.60 5.73
N TYR A 26 1.24 2.27 5.80
CA TYR A 26 1.11 1.55 7.06
C TYR A 26 2.40 1.64 7.89
N ARG A 27 3.58 1.49 7.27
CA ARG A 27 4.87 1.70 7.96
C ARG A 27 4.95 3.09 8.61
N ARG A 28 4.61 4.14 7.86
CA ARG A 28 4.54 5.51 8.38
C ARG A 28 3.51 5.68 9.50
N LEU A 29 2.37 5.00 9.40
CA LEU A 29 1.36 5.02 10.46
C LEU A 29 1.90 4.40 11.74
N TYR A 30 2.53 3.22 11.64
CA TYR A 30 3.09 2.49 12.78
C TYR A 30 4.20 3.31 13.46
N GLU A 31 5.12 3.85 12.67
CA GLU A 31 6.17 4.76 13.12
C GLU A 31 5.59 5.95 13.89
N ARG A 32 4.59 6.65 13.31
CA ARG A 32 3.94 7.79 13.95
C ARG A 32 3.23 7.44 15.26
N LEU A 33 2.71 6.23 15.37
CA LEU A 33 2.04 5.74 16.57
C LEU A 33 3.02 5.17 17.61
N GLY A 34 4.31 5.09 17.30
CA GLY A 34 5.31 4.43 18.15
C GLY A 34 5.08 2.93 18.29
N ILE A 35 4.40 2.30 17.34
CA ILE A 35 4.14 0.86 17.33
C ILE A 35 5.30 0.17 16.58
N PRO A 36 6.11 -0.67 17.24
CA PRO A 36 7.21 -1.35 16.56
C PRO A 36 6.67 -2.42 15.61
N ILE A 37 7.21 -2.45 14.39
CA ILE A 37 7.04 -3.60 13.48
C ILE A 37 8.17 -4.58 13.80
N THR A 38 7.84 -5.68 14.47
CA THR A 38 8.83 -6.69 14.91
C THR A 38 9.09 -7.75 13.86
N LEU A 39 8.15 -7.94 12.92
CA LEU A 39 8.33 -8.79 11.74
C LEU A 39 7.59 -8.14 10.57
N GLU A 40 8.22 -8.15 9.40
CA GLU A 40 7.57 -7.79 8.14
C GLU A 40 7.99 -8.76 7.04
N GLU A 41 7.01 -9.42 6.42
CA GLU A 41 7.25 -10.33 5.30
C GLU A 41 6.43 -9.88 4.10
N ASN A 42 7.10 -9.67 2.96
CA ASN A 42 6.49 -9.12 1.76
C ASN A 42 6.54 -10.12 0.62
N ARG A 43 5.40 -10.35 -0.03
CA ARG A 43 5.34 -11.08 -1.29
C ARG A 43 5.52 -10.10 -2.45
N PRO A 44 6.65 -10.13 -3.18
CA PRO A 44 6.82 -9.28 -4.35
C PRO A 44 5.76 -9.65 -5.40
N GLY A 45 5.23 -8.62 -6.07
CA GLY A 45 4.41 -8.80 -7.26
C GLY A 45 5.23 -8.66 -8.55
N SER A 46 4.54 -8.68 -9.68
CA SER A 46 5.17 -8.60 -11.01
C SER A 46 5.44 -7.14 -11.40
N LEU A 47 6.71 -6.79 -11.54
CA LEU A 47 7.13 -5.49 -12.11
C LEU A 47 6.68 -5.34 -13.56
N THR A 48 6.69 -6.44 -14.33
CA THR A 48 6.24 -6.46 -15.73
C THR A 48 4.77 -6.11 -15.86
N GLU A 49 3.91 -6.60 -14.96
CA GLU A 49 2.48 -6.24 -14.97
C GLU A 49 2.25 -4.83 -14.43
N LEU A 50 3.02 -4.39 -13.44
CA LEU A 50 2.96 -3.02 -12.93
C LEU A 50 3.29 -2.01 -14.02
N ALA A 51 4.31 -2.27 -14.85
CA ALA A 51 4.71 -1.39 -15.95
C ALA A 51 3.62 -1.20 -17.03
N LYS A 52 2.70 -2.16 -17.16
CA LYS A 52 1.55 -2.07 -18.08
C LYS A 52 0.40 -1.23 -17.51
N THR A 53 0.45 -0.90 -16.23
CA THR A 53 -0.63 -0.20 -15.53
C THR A 53 -0.25 1.26 -15.30
N PRO A 54 -1.08 2.23 -15.72
CA PRO A 54 -0.86 3.63 -15.37
C PRO A 54 -0.82 3.81 -13.84
N VAL A 55 0.23 4.43 -13.32
CA VAL A 55 0.35 4.75 -11.90
C VAL A 55 -0.02 6.22 -11.70
N HIS A 56 -0.97 6.50 -10.81
CA HIS A 56 -1.38 7.87 -10.49
C HIS A 56 -0.27 8.61 -9.72
N ALA A 57 -0.15 9.93 -9.93
CA ALA A 57 0.92 10.76 -9.36
C ALA A 57 1.03 10.71 -7.82
N ASP A 58 -0.09 10.47 -7.12
CA ASP A 58 -0.11 10.21 -5.66
C ASP A 58 0.86 9.11 -5.20
N PHE A 59 1.29 8.23 -6.11
CA PHE A 59 2.22 7.12 -5.85
C PHE A 59 3.62 7.33 -6.46
N ALA A 60 3.90 8.48 -7.08
CA ALA A 60 5.15 8.73 -7.81
C ALA A 60 6.41 8.70 -6.93
N GLY A 61 6.27 8.92 -5.62
CA GLY A 61 7.37 8.85 -4.65
C GLY A 61 7.71 7.44 -4.16
N LEU A 62 7.02 6.40 -4.65
CA LEU A 62 7.27 5.01 -4.27
C LEU A 62 8.02 4.30 -5.39
N SER A 63 8.97 3.43 -5.03
CA SER A 63 9.69 2.63 -6.01
C SER A 63 8.75 1.60 -6.68
N PRO A 64 9.06 1.14 -7.89
CA PRO A 64 8.29 0.07 -8.54
C PRO A 64 8.17 -1.19 -7.69
N GLU A 65 9.22 -1.55 -6.95
CA GLU A 65 9.25 -2.72 -6.06
C GLU A 65 8.28 -2.57 -4.89
N GLU A 66 8.28 -1.41 -4.23
CA GLU A 66 7.35 -1.09 -3.15
C GLU A 66 5.90 -1.07 -3.65
N LEU A 67 5.67 -0.53 -4.84
CA LEU A 67 4.35 -0.53 -5.47
C LEU A 67 3.89 -1.94 -5.87
N ALA A 68 4.82 -2.79 -6.28
CA ALA A 68 4.52 -4.14 -6.71
C ALA A 68 4.26 -5.10 -5.54
N ILE A 69 4.52 -4.74 -4.29
CA ILE A 69 4.19 -5.60 -3.14
C ILE A 69 2.71 -5.98 -3.20
N SER A 70 2.48 -7.27 -3.42
CA SER A 70 1.13 -7.81 -3.63
C SER A 70 0.44 -8.11 -2.30
N HIS A 71 1.22 -8.57 -1.32
CA HIS A 71 0.78 -8.96 0.01
C HIS A 71 1.90 -8.69 1.01
N SER A 72 1.53 -8.34 2.24
CA SER A 72 2.45 -8.12 3.33
C SER A 72 1.87 -8.68 4.63
N TYR A 73 2.70 -9.33 5.43
CA TYR A 73 2.43 -9.65 6.82
C TYR A 73 3.24 -8.69 7.69
N VAL A 74 2.54 -7.94 8.54
CA VAL A 74 3.14 -7.01 9.52
C VAL A 74 2.76 -7.52 10.90
N VAL A 75 3.74 -7.78 11.75
CA VAL A 75 3.52 -8.20 13.14
C VAL A 75 4.12 -7.20 14.09
N SER A 76 3.37 -6.87 15.13
CA SER A 76 3.81 -6.08 16.27
C SER A 76 3.59 -6.91 17.53
N ALA A 77 4.69 -7.35 18.14
CA ALA A 77 4.68 -7.96 19.46
C ALA A 77 5.30 -6.97 20.47
N MET A 78 4.67 -6.84 21.65
CA MET A 78 5.34 -6.21 22.78
C MET A 78 6.28 -7.22 23.40
N LEU A 79 7.56 -6.86 23.53
CA LEU A 79 8.56 -7.60 24.29
C LEU A 79 8.57 -7.11 25.74
#